data_AF-A0A9C7Z7S6-F1
#
_entry.id   AF-A0A9C7Z7S6-F1
#
_cell.length_a   1.000
_cell.length_b   1.000
_cell.length_c   1.000
_cell.angle_alpha   90.00
_cell.angle_beta   90.00
_cell.angle_gamma   90.00
#
_symmetry.space_group_name_H-M   'P 1'
#
loop_
_entity.id
_entity.type
_entity.pdbx_description
1 polymer ?
#
loop_
_entity_poly.entity_id
_entity_poly.type
_entity_poly.pdbx_seq_one_letter_code
_entity_poly.pdbx_strand_id
1 'polypeptide(L)'
;MNLFVQAIYLASGLSLGYIFLLYRSNPLRRLPASTVTISFVVGMVAVIPVIIIKHFAPLLNGSSLFTSFVSAGTIEEGVKFALMALTIWRFSFPDLAEPLDFAIYFGILGVGFGIYEDFSYLFSGTYSVWKAGDIGQFHRALQALVIARVFPGHILFDSLAGFLIGHARFLASRRVRGWWIAGAFILAVALHGSFDMIAIHGGTIPLLTYVAVLVAAFLYLRRRALERSPFRATIAYVMGETDNWQYPHPPVDYLFADGFSWPGVPKRGMYELFPLTLSLVILYPLLVVAVYLLERATVWLISL
;
A
#
# COMPACT_ATOMS: atom_id res chain seq x y z
N MET A 1 -11.05 -18.50 19.57
CA MET A 1 -10.57 -19.05 18.28
C MET A 1 -11.46 -18.65 17.10
N ASN A 2 -12.77 -18.94 17.08
CA ASN A 2 -13.63 -18.62 15.90
C ASN A 2 -13.60 -17.11 15.50
N LEU A 3 -13.81 -16.20 16.46
CA LEU A 3 -13.77 -14.75 16.18
C LEU A 3 -12.41 -14.22 15.72
N PHE A 4 -11.32 -14.80 16.24
CA PHE A 4 -9.96 -14.46 15.83
C PHE A 4 -9.70 -14.87 14.38
N VAL A 5 -10.10 -16.10 14.02
CA VAL A 5 -10.05 -16.61 12.65
C VAL A 5 -10.92 -15.77 11.72
N GLN A 6 -12.13 -15.38 12.15
CA GLN A 6 -13.01 -14.50 11.37
C GLN A 6 -12.41 -13.11 11.13
N ALA A 7 -11.80 -12.49 12.14
CA ALA A 7 -11.16 -11.18 12.01
C ALA A 7 -9.98 -11.21 11.02
N ILE A 8 -9.18 -12.28 11.08
CA ILE A 8 -8.10 -12.56 10.13
C ILE A 8 -8.62 -12.65 8.69
N TYR A 9 -9.66 -13.45 8.47
CA TYR A 9 -10.24 -13.60 7.14
C TYR A 9 -10.89 -12.32 6.64
N LEU A 10 -11.50 -11.53 7.52
CA LEU A 10 -12.07 -10.23 7.18
C LEU A 10 -10.98 -9.23 6.77
N ALA A 11 -9.92 -9.08 7.58
CA ALA A 11 -8.79 -8.22 7.25
C ALA A 11 -8.15 -8.63 5.93
N SER A 12 -7.87 -9.92 5.76
CA SER A 12 -7.30 -10.46 4.52
C SER A 12 -8.23 -10.22 3.32
N GLY A 13 -9.54 -10.43 3.48
CA GLY A 13 -10.53 -10.17 2.44
C GLY A 13 -10.63 -8.70 2.04
N LEU A 14 -10.53 -7.77 3.00
CA LEU A 14 -10.50 -6.33 2.73
C LEU A 14 -9.24 -5.94 1.95
N SER A 15 -8.08 -6.46 2.35
CA SER A 15 -6.82 -6.21 1.66
C SER A 15 -6.81 -6.71 0.23
N LEU A 16 -7.42 -7.88 -0.02
CA LEU A 16 -7.67 -8.33 -1.39
C LEU A 16 -8.62 -7.41 -2.16
N GLY A 17 -9.68 -6.95 -1.51
CA GLY A 17 -10.58 -5.94 -2.07
C GLY A 17 -9.82 -4.69 -2.51
N TYR A 18 -8.87 -4.21 -1.71
CA TYR A 18 -8.04 -3.07 -2.07
C TYR A 18 -7.05 -3.34 -3.19
N ILE A 19 -6.34 -4.49 -3.17
CA ILE A 19 -5.48 -4.89 -4.28
C ILE A 19 -6.29 -4.95 -5.56
N PHE A 20 -7.49 -5.54 -5.52
CA PHE A 20 -8.40 -5.60 -6.65
C PHE A 20 -8.80 -4.20 -7.14
N LEU A 21 -9.19 -3.29 -6.24
CA LEU A 21 -9.57 -1.93 -6.59
C LEU A 21 -8.41 -1.14 -7.22
N LEU A 22 -7.20 -1.25 -6.66
CA LEU A 22 -5.98 -0.64 -7.20
C LEU A 22 -5.62 -1.23 -8.55
N TYR A 23 -5.65 -2.56 -8.69
CA TYR A 23 -5.39 -3.26 -9.94
C TYR A 23 -6.40 -2.89 -11.04
N ARG A 24 -7.66 -2.63 -10.65
CA ARG A 24 -8.71 -2.13 -11.54
C ARG A 24 -8.63 -0.64 -11.84
N SER A 25 -7.83 0.11 -11.08
CA SER A 25 -7.75 1.55 -11.23
C SER A 25 -7.14 1.98 -12.57
N ASN A 26 -6.32 1.16 -13.22
CA ASN A 26 -5.90 1.40 -14.60
C ASN A 26 -6.77 0.58 -15.58
N PRO A 27 -7.66 1.22 -16.37
CA PRO A 27 -8.46 0.53 -17.39
C PRO A 27 -7.73 0.39 -18.74
N LEU A 28 -6.63 1.13 -18.96
CA LEU A 28 -5.88 1.14 -20.23
C LEU A 28 -4.77 0.09 -20.25
N ARG A 29 -4.31 -0.30 -19.07
CA ARG A 29 -3.25 -1.27 -18.87
C ARG A 29 -3.43 -2.06 -17.58
N ARG A 30 -3.08 -3.33 -17.62
CA ARG A 30 -2.99 -4.24 -16.46
C ARG A 30 -1.52 -4.43 -16.10
N LEU A 31 -1.17 -4.27 -14.83
CA LEU A 31 0.20 -4.54 -14.38
C LEU A 31 0.43 -6.06 -14.29
N PRO A 32 1.65 -6.57 -14.52
CA PRO A 32 1.93 -7.99 -14.33
C PRO A 32 1.60 -8.47 -12.92
N ALA A 33 0.98 -9.65 -12.81
CA ALA A 33 0.61 -10.22 -11.52
C ALA A 33 1.82 -10.53 -10.64
N SER A 34 2.97 -10.86 -11.24
CA SER A 34 4.22 -11.16 -10.54
C SER A 34 4.75 -9.94 -9.80
N THR A 35 4.85 -8.79 -10.46
CA THR A 35 5.32 -7.53 -9.85
C THR A 35 4.34 -7.02 -8.80
N VAL A 36 3.03 -7.14 -9.04
CA VAL A 36 1.99 -6.86 -8.04
C VAL A 36 2.19 -7.72 -6.78
N THR A 37 2.42 -9.02 -6.96
CA THR A 37 2.66 -9.96 -5.86
C THR A 37 3.95 -9.60 -5.12
N ILE A 38 5.03 -9.28 -5.83
CA ILE A 38 6.30 -8.88 -5.22
C ILE A 38 6.13 -7.59 -4.41
N SER A 39 5.47 -6.57 -4.94
CA SER A 39 5.19 -5.32 -4.21
C SER A 39 4.44 -5.59 -2.91
N PHE A 40 3.43 -6.45 -2.97
CA PHE A 40 2.64 -6.85 -1.80
C PHE A 40 3.51 -7.57 -0.75
N VAL A 41 4.28 -8.58 -1.15
CA VAL A 41 5.17 -9.34 -0.25
C VAL A 41 6.25 -8.44 0.36
N VAL A 42 6.80 -7.52 -0.44
CA VAL A 42 7.78 -6.54 0.06
C VAL A 42 7.16 -5.65 1.11
N GLY A 43 5.90 -5.24 0.93
CA GLY A 43 5.13 -4.52 1.94
C GLY A 43 5.00 -5.30 3.26
N MET A 44 4.68 -6.59 3.17
CA MET A 44 4.62 -7.47 4.35
C MET A 44 5.99 -7.56 5.06
N VAL A 45 7.07 -7.73 4.30
CA VAL A 45 8.44 -7.82 4.83
C VAL A 45 8.92 -6.50 5.41
N ALA A 46 8.45 -5.36 4.89
CA ALA A 46 8.83 -4.02 5.33
C ALA A 46 8.56 -3.77 6.81
N VAL A 47 7.64 -4.50 7.42
CA VAL A 47 7.37 -4.39 8.85
C VAL A 47 8.54 -4.88 9.71
N ILE A 48 9.27 -5.91 9.28
CA ILE A 48 10.38 -6.49 10.06
C ILE A 48 11.41 -5.43 10.46
N PRO A 49 11.99 -4.65 9.53
CA PRO A 49 12.92 -3.59 9.90
C PRO A 49 12.27 -2.48 10.73
N VAL A 50 10.98 -2.15 10.53
CA VAL A 50 10.27 -1.19 11.40
C VAL A 50 10.25 -1.68 12.86
N ILE A 51 9.87 -2.94 13.08
CA ILE A 51 9.82 -3.54 14.43
C ILE A 51 11.21 -3.51 15.08
N ILE A 52 12.24 -3.89 14.33
CA ILE A 52 13.63 -3.85 14.80
C ILE A 52 14.03 -2.43 15.22
N ILE A 53 13.76 -1.42 14.38
CA ILE A 53 14.10 -0.02 14.67
C ILE A 53 13.34 0.47 15.92
N LYS A 54 12.02 0.25 16.00
CA LYS A 54 11.20 0.66 17.14
C LYS A 54 11.60 -0.04 18.44
N HIS A 55 12.11 -1.26 18.35
CA HIS A 55 12.62 -2.00 19.52
C HIS A 55 13.90 -1.36 20.09
N PHE A 56 14.88 -1.04 19.24
CA PHE A 56 16.15 -0.46 19.68
C PHE A 56 16.09 1.05 19.96
N ALA A 57 14.98 1.71 19.61
CA ALA A 57 14.74 3.12 19.89
C ALA A 57 13.44 3.33 20.68
N PRO A 58 13.36 2.89 21.96
CA PRO A 58 12.13 2.90 22.73
C PRO A 58 11.58 4.29 23.05
N LEU A 59 12.41 5.34 22.93
CA LEU A 59 11.96 6.75 23.00
C LEU A 59 11.01 7.12 21.85
N LEU A 60 10.94 6.30 20.80
CA LEU A 60 9.99 6.42 19.70
C LEU A 60 8.66 5.71 20.05
N ASN A 61 8.57 4.97 21.16
CA ASN A 61 7.36 4.29 21.58
C ASN A 61 6.60 5.16 22.60
N GLY A 62 5.49 5.75 22.18
CA GLY A 62 4.64 6.61 23.01
C GLY A 62 3.37 7.08 22.28
N SER A 63 2.53 7.85 22.98
CA SER A 63 1.22 8.33 22.49
C SER A 63 1.13 9.86 22.37
N SER A 64 2.27 10.50 22.09
CA SER A 64 2.37 11.95 21.88
C SER A 64 2.23 12.34 20.40
N LEU A 65 1.97 13.61 20.13
CA LEU A 65 2.03 14.17 18.77
C LEU A 65 3.38 13.88 18.08
N PHE A 66 4.46 13.92 18.86
CA PHE A 66 5.80 13.59 18.39
C PHE A 66 5.88 12.13 17.90
N THR A 67 5.28 11.19 18.61
CA THR A 67 5.31 9.76 18.24
C THR A 67 4.43 9.43 17.03
N SER A 68 3.29 10.11 16.82
CA SER A 68 2.45 9.90 15.63
C SER A 68 3.15 10.28 14.32
N PHE A 69 3.91 11.39 14.31
CA PHE A 69 4.60 11.84 13.09
C PHE A 69 6.03 11.28 12.96
N VAL A 70 6.78 11.18 14.06
CA VAL A 70 8.19 10.79 14.03
C VAL A 70 8.39 9.29 14.15
N SER A 71 7.63 8.58 14.98
CA SER A 71 7.78 7.13 15.15
C SER A 71 6.97 6.32 14.14
N ALA A 72 5.65 6.55 14.10
CA ALA A 72 4.78 5.85 13.15
C ALA A 72 4.99 6.38 11.74
N GLY A 73 4.71 7.67 11.49
CA GLY A 73 4.84 8.26 10.16
C GLY A 73 6.25 8.14 9.56
N THR A 74 7.29 8.67 10.21
CA THR A 74 8.61 8.80 9.56
C THR A 74 9.33 7.46 9.37
N ILE A 75 9.32 6.57 10.36
CA ILE A 75 10.05 5.29 10.28
C ILE A 75 9.35 4.34 9.32
N GLU A 76 8.02 4.18 9.46
CA GLU A 76 7.26 3.25 8.63
C GLU A 76 7.31 3.66 7.17
N GLU A 77 7.00 4.93 6.89
CA GLU A 77 7.10 5.44 5.52
C GLU A 77 8.54 5.41 5.02
N GLY A 78 9.53 5.68 5.88
CA GLY A 78 10.94 5.65 5.49
C GLY A 78 11.38 4.28 4.99
N VAL A 79 10.99 3.23 5.73
CA VAL A 79 11.26 1.84 5.36
C VAL A 79 10.52 1.44 4.09
N LYS A 80 9.22 1.77 3.97
CA LYS A 80 8.44 1.47 2.77
C LYS A 80 9.03 2.17 1.54
N PHE A 81 9.42 3.43 1.65
CA PHE A 81 10.09 4.16 0.57
C PHE A 81 11.43 3.51 0.19
N ALA A 82 12.24 3.08 1.16
CA ALA A 82 13.50 2.41 0.89
C ALA A 82 13.31 1.08 0.15
N LEU A 83 12.32 0.29 0.56
CA LEU A 83 12.02 -0.99 -0.08
C LEU A 83 11.30 -0.83 -1.42
N MET A 84 10.46 0.19 -1.57
CA MET A 84 9.92 0.60 -2.86
C MET A 84 11.07 1.01 -3.81
N ALA A 85 12.01 1.84 -3.35
CA ALA A 85 13.17 2.25 -4.13
C ALA A 85 14.02 1.04 -4.57
N LEU A 86 14.26 0.10 -3.66
CA LEU A 86 14.98 -1.14 -3.96
C LEU A 86 14.21 -1.99 -4.98
N THR A 87 12.91 -2.14 -4.84
CA THR A 87 12.13 -2.99 -5.74
C THR A 87 11.90 -2.36 -7.11
N ILE A 88 11.34 -1.15 -7.12
CA ILE A 88 10.95 -0.45 -8.34
C ILE A 88 12.19 -0.02 -9.14
N TRP A 89 13.25 0.50 -8.51
CA TRP A 89 14.44 0.98 -9.23
C TRP A 89 15.55 -0.06 -9.33
N ARG A 90 15.90 -0.77 -8.25
CA ARG A 90 17.06 -1.68 -8.29
C ARG A 90 16.74 -3.02 -8.95
N PHE A 91 15.54 -3.58 -8.73
CA PHE A 91 15.08 -4.76 -9.49
C PHE A 91 14.45 -4.40 -10.84
N SER A 92 14.44 -3.11 -11.21
CA SER A 92 14.04 -2.60 -12.53
C SER A 92 12.73 -3.23 -12.99
N PHE A 93 11.64 -3.01 -12.22
CA PHE A 93 10.32 -3.47 -12.61
C PHE A 93 10.07 -3.04 -14.06
N PRO A 94 9.96 -3.98 -15.01
CA PRO A 94 10.18 -3.70 -16.44
C PRO A 94 9.07 -2.84 -17.09
N ASP A 95 8.08 -2.43 -16.31
CA ASP A 95 6.75 -2.09 -16.78
C ASP A 95 6.20 -0.78 -16.23
N LEU A 96 7.05 0.20 -15.93
CA LEU A 96 6.60 1.49 -15.42
C LEU A 96 6.52 2.52 -16.55
N ALA A 97 5.31 2.76 -17.05
CA ALA A 97 5.07 3.60 -18.22
C ALA A 97 4.43 4.95 -17.85
N GLU A 98 3.70 5.01 -16.74
CA GLU A 98 3.00 6.23 -16.32
C GLU A 98 2.94 6.41 -14.79
N PRO A 99 2.68 7.63 -14.27
CA PRO A 99 2.61 7.87 -12.83
C PRO A 99 1.58 7.02 -12.09
N LEU A 100 0.50 6.60 -12.75
CA LEU A 100 -0.51 5.73 -12.16
C LEU A 100 0.05 4.33 -11.83
N ASP A 101 1.03 3.82 -12.60
CA ASP A 101 1.67 2.53 -12.32
C ASP A 101 2.39 2.57 -10.96
N PHE A 102 3.07 3.69 -10.66
CA PHE A 102 3.74 3.91 -9.37
C PHE A 102 2.74 4.02 -8.22
N ALA A 103 1.65 4.75 -8.41
CA ALA A 103 0.58 4.84 -7.41
C ALA A 103 0.00 3.46 -7.08
N ILE A 104 -0.23 2.61 -8.09
CA ILE A 104 -0.74 1.25 -7.90
C ILE A 104 0.28 0.38 -7.17
N TYR A 105 1.53 0.29 -7.64
CA TYR A 105 2.53 -0.56 -7.01
C TYR A 105 2.84 -0.14 -5.58
N PHE A 106 2.97 1.17 -5.33
CA PHE A 106 3.28 1.65 -4.01
C PHE A 106 2.07 1.50 -3.06
N GLY A 107 0.85 1.75 -3.55
CA GLY A 107 -0.37 1.42 -2.82
C GLY A 107 -0.49 -0.06 -2.45
N ILE A 108 -0.12 -0.98 -3.36
CA ILE A 108 -0.12 -2.43 -3.10
C ILE A 108 0.93 -2.81 -2.05
N LEU A 109 2.11 -2.18 -2.07
CA LEU A 109 3.10 -2.32 -0.99
C LEU A 109 2.51 -1.87 0.34
N GLY A 110 1.80 -0.73 0.35
CA GLY A 110 1.05 -0.26 1.52
C GLY A 110 -0.01 -1.24 2.02
N VAL A 111 -0.73 -1.92 1.12
CA VAL A 111 -1.66 -3.00 1.49
C VAL A 111 -0.91 -4.12 2.23
N GLY A 112 0.23 -4.56 1.70
CA GLY A 112 1.05 -5.61 2.30
C GLY A 112 1.53 -5.24 3.71
N PHE A 113 1.96 -4.00 3.90
CA PHE A 113 2.34 -3.46 5.21
C PHE A 113 1.15 -3.40 6.17
N GLY A 114 0.02 -2.85 5.70
CA GLY A 114 -1.20 -2.68 6.49
C GLY A 114 -1.78 -3.99 7.00
N ILE A 115 -1.78 -5.06 6.18
CA ILE A 115 -2.25 -6.39 6.62
C ILE A 115 -1.59 -6.84 7.92
N TYR A 116 -0.28 -6.69 7.98
CA TYR A 116 0.45 -7.08 9.17
C TYR A 116 0.13 -6.16 10.34
N GLU A 117 0.12 -4.85 10.11
CA GLU A 117 -0.13 -3.89 11.16
C GLU A 117 -1.52 -4.13 11.77
N ASP A 118 -2.54 -4.28 10.93
CA ASP A 118 -3.91 -4.62 11.33
C ASP A 118 -3.95 -5.91 12.17
N PHE A 119 -3.23 -6.95 11.73
CA PHE A 119 -3.11 -8.21 12.48
C PHE A 119 -2.43 -8.01 13.84
N SER A 120 -1.33 -7.26 13.90
CA SER A 120 -0.58 -6.98 15.12
C SER A 120 -1.41 -6.18 16.13
N TYR A 121 -2.16 -5.17 15.69
CA TYR A 121 -3.08 -4.42 16.56
C TYR A 121 -4.26 -5.26 17.02
N LEU A 122 -4.83 -6.08 16.14
CA LEU A 122 -5.90 -7.02 16.51
C LEU A 122 -5.40 -8.01 17.57
N PHE A 123 -4.22 -8.59 17.39
CA PHE A 123 -3.65 -9.54 18.34
C PHE A 123 -3.31 -8.87 19.67
N SER A 124 -2.47 -7.82 19.67
CA SER A 124 -2.03 -7.14 20.90
C SER A 124 -3.17 -6.49 21.68
N GLY A 125 -4.15 -5.90 21.00
CA GLY A 125 -5.29 -5.22 21.63
C GLY A 125 -6.38 -6.14 22.15
N THR A 126 -6.49 -7.38 21.65
CA THR A 126 -7.58 -8.30 22.04
C THR A 126 -7.11 -9.55 22.79
N TYR A 127 -5.82 -9.91 22.73
CA TYR A 127 -5.31 -11.15 23.32
C TYR A 127 -5.45 -11.21 24.84
N SER A 128 -5.12 -10.13 25.55
CA SER A 128 -5.24 -10.06 27.01
C SER A 128 -6.70 -10.16 27.47
N VAL A 129 -7.61 -9.48 26.78
CA VAL A 129 -9.06 -9.52 27.02
C VAL A 129 -9.64 -10.89 26.71
N TRP A 130 -9.22 -11.51 25.60
CA TRP A 130 -9.60 -12.87 25.24
C TRP A 130 -9.16 -13.89 26.29
N LYS A 131 -7.91 -13.79 26.78
CA LYS A 131 -7.37 -14.64 27.84
C LYS A 131 -8.12 -14.48 29.16
N ALA A 132 -8.60 -13.27 29.46
CA ALA A 132 -9.38 -12.97 30.66
C ALA A 132 -10.81 -13.55 30.63
N GLY A 133 -11.30 -14.01 29.47
CA GLY A 133 -12.60 -14.66 29.34
C GLY A 133 -13.81 -13.72 29.30
N ASP A 134 -13.60 -12.40 29.31
CA ASP A 134 -14.69 -11.41 29.15
C ASP A 134 -15.07 -11.27 27.68
N ILE A 135 -16.07 -12.05 27.27
CA ILE A 135 -16.60 -12.08 25.90
C ILE A 135 -17.17 -10.70 25.50
N GLY A 136 -17.80 -9.98 26.43
CA GLY A 136 -18.43 -8.68 26.14
C GLY A 136 -17.39 -7.59 25.86
N GLN A 137 -16.32 -7.55 26.67
CA GLN A 137 -15.21 -6.64 26.44
C GLN A 137 -14.40 -7.01 25.20
N PHE A 138 -14.21 -8.31 24.94
CA PHE A 138 -13.56 -8.79 23.72
C PHE A 138 -14.32 -8.33 22.46
N HIS A 139 -15.65 -8.47 22.44
CA HIS A 139 -16.47 -8.02 21.32
C HIS A 139 -16.35 -6.51 21.07
N ARG A 140 -16.35 -5.70 22.14
CA ARG A 140 -16.20 -4.23 22.02
C ARG A 140 -14.82 -3.83 21.50
N ALA A 141 -13.76 -4.43 22.05
CA ALA A 141 -12.39 -4.17 21.60
C ALA A 141 -12.20 -4.59 20.13
N LEU A 142 -12.72 -5.75 19.75
CA LEU A 142 -12.67 -6.24 18.38
C LEU A 142 -13.43 -5.33 17.41
N GLN A 143 -14.64 -4.90 17.76
CA GLN A 143 -15.43 -3.99 16.92
C GLN A 143 -14.73 -2.64 16.72
N ALA A 144 -14.19 -2.04 17.79
CA ALA A 144 -13.47 -0.78 17.71
C ALA A 144 -12.22 -0.90 16.81
N LEU A 145 -11.44 -1.98 16.98
CA LEU A 145 -10.26 -2.24 16.15
C LEU A 145 -10.63 -2.51 14.69
N VAL A 146 -11.64 -3.32 14.42
CA VAL A 146 -12.09 -3.59 13.05
C VAL A 146 -12.55 -2.31 12.37
N ILE A 147 -13.34 -1.46 13.04
CA ILE A 147 -13.76 -0.18 12.47
C ILE A 147 -12.57 0.72 12.18
N ALA A 148 -11.61 0.82 13.11
CA ALA A 148 -10.42 1.65 12.96
C ALA A 148 -9.45 1.12 11.88
N ARG A 149 -9.49 -0.17 11.55
CA ARG A 149 -8.56 -0.84 10.63
C ARG A 149 -9.18 -1.22 9.27
N VAL A 150 -10.50 -1.11 9.12
CA VAL A 150 -11.19 -1.11 7.81
C VAL A 150 -10.79 0.10 6.95
N PHE A 151 -10.04 1.07 7.47
CA PHE A 151 -9.65 2.24 6.68
C PHE A 151 -8.42 1.96 5.79
N PRO A 152 -8.46 2.35 4.50
CA PRO A 152 -7.37 2.12 3.56
C PRO A 152 -6.21 3.14 3.74
N GLY A 153 -5.78 3.40 4.99
CA GLY A 153 -4.81 4.44 5.32
C GLY A 153 -3.51 4.29 4.54
N HIS A 154 -2.72 3.26 4.86
CA HIS A 154 -1.45 2.92 4.17
C HIS A 154 -1.57 2.90 2.66
N ILE A 155 -2.70 2.41 2.16
CA ILE A 155 -2.99 2.28 0.74
C ILE A 155 -3.06 3.65 0.08
N LEU A 156 -3.79 4.59 0.70
CA LEU A 156 -3.98 5.94 0.17
C LEU A 156 -2.74 6.79 0.38
N PHE A 157 -2.04 6.68 1.52
CA PHE A 157 -0.80 7.43 1.77
C PHE A 157 0.26 7.08 0.71
N ASP A 158 0.47 5.78 0.51
CA ASP A 158 1.47 5.26 -0.40
C ASP A 158 1.05 5.50 -1.86
N SER A 159 -0.22 5.34 -2.21
CA SER A 159 -0.71 5.63 -3.57
C SER A 159 -0.58 7.10 -3.95
N LEU A 160 -0.92 8.01 -3.02
CA LEU A 160 -0.82 9.45 -3.25
C LEU A 160 0.64 9.89 -3.40
N ALA A 161 1.53 9.37 -2.54
CA ALA A 161 2.97 9.55 -2.71
C ALA A 161 3.50 8.94 -4.02
N GLY A 162 2.95 7.79 -4.42
CA GLY A 162 3.30 7.08 -5.65
C GLY A 162 3.06 7.91 -6.90
N PHE A 163 2.02 8.75 -6.95
CA PHE A 163 1.82 9.69 -8.06
C PHE A 163 2.99 10.69 -8.19
N LEU A 164 3.51 11.21 -7.07
CA LEU A 164 4.64 12.15 -7.06
C LEU A 164 5.94 11.46 -7.48
N ILE A 165 6.18 10.25 -6.96
CA ILE A 165 7.34 9.42 -7.35
C ILE A 165 7.29 9.09 -8.85
N GLY A 166 6.12 8.69 -9.33
CA GLY A 166 5.87 8.40 -10.74
C GLY A 166 6.10 9.61 -11.61
N HIS A 167 5.64 10.79 -11.21
CA HIS A 167 5.97 12.03 -11.91
C HIS A 167 7.48 12.28 -11.93
N ALA A 168 8.15 12.12 -10.78
CA ALA A 168 9.59 12.34 -10.64
C ALA A 168 10.42 11.44 -11.57
N ARG A 169 9.98 10.20 -11.81
CA ARG A 169 10.68 9.22 -12.65
C ARG A 169 10.90 9.71 -14.09
N PHE A 170 9.97 10.50 -14.63
CA PHE A 170 9.98 10.98 -16.01
C PHE A 170 10.61 12.37 -16.16
N LEU A 171 11.12 12.97 -15.08
CA LEU A 171 11.82 14.25 -15.13
C LEU A 171 13.29 14.07 -15.55
N ALA A 172 13.77 14.93 -16.44
CA ALA A 172 15.15 14.92 -16.91
C ALA A 172 16.16 15.37 -15.84
N SER A 173 15.80 16.38 -15.03
CA SER A 173 16.70 16.93 -14.02
C SER A 173 16.76 16.06 -12.76
N ARG A 174 17.94 15.51 -12.46
CA ARG A 174 18.20 14.71 -11.24
C ARG A 174 17.90 15.50 -9.96
N ARG A 175 18.23 16.79 -9.92
CA ARG A 175 17.97 17.66 -8.77
C ARG A 175 16.47 17.83 -8.53
N VAL A 176 15.72 18.13 -9.59
CA VAL A 176 14.26 18.29 -9.50
C VAL A 176 13.60 16.98 -9.11
N ARG A 177 14.04 15.85 -9.67
CA ARG A 177 13.58 14.51 -9.27
C ARG A 177 13.78 14.25 -7.79
N GLY A 178 14.93 14.63 -7.22
CA GLY A 178 15.20 14.51 -5.79
C GLY A 178 14.18 15.26 -4.93
N TRP A 179 13.84 16.49 -5.32
CA TRP A 179 12.82 17.28 -4.62
C TRP A 179 11.43 16.67 -4.67
N TRP A 180 11.02 16.09 -5.81
CA TRP A 180 9.73 15.40 -5.90
C TRP A 180 9.69 14.13 -5.04
N ILE A 181 10.78 13.37 -4.98
CA ILE A 181 10.85 12.18 -4.12
C ILE A 181 10.81 12.58 -2.64
N ALA A 182 11.54 13.63 -2.25
CA ALA A 182 11.48 14.17 -0.89
C ALA A 182 10.07 14.70 -0.56
N GLY A 183 9.43 15.39 -1.50
CA GLY A 183 8.05 15.86 -1.35
C GLY A 183 7.04 14.71 -1.22
N ALA A 184 7.23 13.61 -1.96
CA ALA A 184 6.41 12.42 -1.84
C ALA A 184 6.56 11.78 -0.45
N PHE A 185 7.78 11.70 0.07
CA PHE A 185 8.05 11.19 1.41
C PHE A 185 7.41 12.05 2.49
N ILE A 186 7.61 13.37 2.44
CA ILE A 186 6.99 14.32 3.38
C ILE A 186 5.48 14.22 3.32
N LEU A 187 4.90 14.08 2.11
CA LEU A 187 3.46 13.88 1.94
C LEU A 187 3.00 12.60 2.64
N ALA A 188 3.65 11.45 2.40
CA ALA A 188 3.28 10.19 3.04
C ALA A 188 3.32 10.30 4.58
N VAL A 189 4.41 10.82 5.14
CA VAL A 189 4.56 11.04 6.58
C VAL A 189 3.48 11.97 7.13
N ALA A 190 3.19 13.06 6.43
CA ALA A 190 2.18 14.02 6.86
C ALA A 190 0.77 13.40 6.82
N LEU A 191 0.45 12.62 5.78
CA LEU A 191 -0.84 11.95 5.64
C LEU A 191 -1.03 10.89 6.73
N HIS A 192 -0.01 10.05 6.94
CA HIS A 192 -0.02 9.01 7.95
C HIS A 192 -0.10 9.59 9.37
N GLY A 193 0.79 10.53 9.73
CA GLY A 193 0.75 11.15 11.06
C GLY A 193 -0.56 11.90 11.34
N SER A 194 -1.16 12.51 10.32
CA SER A 194 -2.48 13.14 10.45
C SER A 194 -3.58 12.12 10.70
N PHE A 195 -3.55 10.98 10.00
CA PHE A 195 -4.48 9.88 10.24
C PHE A 195 -4.39 9.38 11.67
N ASP A 196 -3.18 9.12 12.18
CA ASP A 196 -2.97 8.66 13.56
C ASP A 196 -3.53 9.67 14.56
N MET A 197 -3.24 10.94 14.38
CA MET A 197 -3.74 11.99 15.26
C MET A 197 -5.26 12.06 15.27
N ILE A 198 -5.90 11.97 14.10
CA ILE A 198 -7.36 12.00 13.97
C ILE A 198 -7.99 10.72 14.55
N ALA A 199 -7.37 9.56 14.32
CA ALA A 199 -7.83 8.29 14.87
C ALA A 199 -7.76 8.26 16.39
N ILE A 200 -6.73 8.88 17.00
CA ILE A 200 -6.55 8.93 18.46
C ILE A 200 -7.45 10.01 19.09
N HIS A 201 -7.53 11.21 18.48
CA HIS A 201 -8.12 12.39 19.14
C HIS A 201 -9.37 12.97 18.47
N GLY A 202 -9.58 12.72 17.18
CA GLY A 202 -10.62 13.37 16.38
C GLY A 202 -11.98 12.68 16.42
N GLY A 203 -12.01 11.39 16.73
CA GLY A 203 -13.25 10.58 16.70
C GLY A 203 -13.73 10.27 15.27
N THR A 204 -14.89 9.62 15.18
CA THR A 204 -15.34 8.95 13.95
C THR A 204 -15.62 9.91 12.78
N ILE A 205 -16.28 11.04 13.03
CA ILE A 205 -16.69 11.96 11.94
C ILE A 205 -15.47 12.59 11.25
N PRO A 206 -14.50 13.18 11.98
CA PRO A 206 -13.27 13.68 11.37
C PRO A 206 -12.47 12.60 10.65
N LEU A 207 -12.40 11.38 11.19
CA LEU A 207 -11.71 10.26 10.55
C LEU A 207 -12.33 9.88 9.21
N LEU A 208 -13.66 9.74 9.16
CA LEU A 208 -14.39 9.44 7.92
C LEU A 208 -14.25 10.58 6.90
N THR A 209 -14.28 11.82 7.36
CA THR A 209 -14.10 13.00 6.51
C THR A 209 -12.69 13.01 5.90
N TYR A 210 -11.68 12.73 6.71
CA TYR A 210 -10.30 12.64 6.27
C TYR A 210 -10.10 11.56 5.20
N VAL A 211 -10.62 10.35 5.44
CA VAL A 211 -10.59 9.26 4.47
C VAL A 211 -11.31 9.63 3.18
N ALA A 212 -12.49 10.25 3.25
CA ALA A 212 -13.23 10.70 2.07
C ALA A 212 -12.43 11.70 1.22
N VAL A 213 -11.71 12.64 1.87
CA VAL A 213 -10.81 13.58 1.20
C VAL A 213 -9.67 12.86 0.49
N LEU A 214 -9.04 11.87 1.13
CA LEU A 214 -7.96 11.10 0.51
C LEU A 214 -8.43 10.26 -0.67
N VAL A 215 -9.59 9.63 -0.56
CA VAL A 215 -10.21 8.90 -1.68
C VAL A 215 -10.51 9.87 -2.83
N ALA A 216 -11.10 11.03 -2.55
CA ALA A 216 -11.36 12.04 -3.57
C ALA A 216 -10.08 12.52 -4.25
N ALA A 217 -9.01 12.76 -3.48
CA ALA A 217 -7.69 13.13 -4.00
C ALA A 217 -7.11 12.04 -4.91
N PHE A 218 -7.17 10.77 -4.49
CA PHE A 218 -6.72 9.64 -5.31
C PHE A 218 -7.50 9.56 -6.62
N LEU A 219 -8.84 9.63 -6.56
CA LEU A 219 -9.70 9.56 -7.75
C LEU A 219 -9.45 10.74 -8.71
N TYR A 220 -9.21 11.94 -8.17
CA TYR A 220 -8.86 13.12 -8.96
C TYR A 220 -7.52 12.94 -9.67
N LEU A 221 -6.46 12.55 -8.95
CA LEU A 221 -5.13 12.32 -9.52
C LEU A 221 -5.15 11.17 -10.53
N ARG A 222 -5.90 10.11 -10.25
CA ARG A 222 -6.13 9.01 -11.18
C ARG A 222 -6.76 9.49 -12.49
N ARG A 223 -7.81 10.33 -12.43
CA ARG A 223 -8.44 10.88 -13.64
C ARG A 223 -7.43 11.68 -14.48
N ARG A 224 -6.66 12.57 -13.83
CA ARG A 224 -5.61 13.37 -14.49
C ARG A 224 -4.50 12.51 -15.08
N ALA A 225 -4.10 11.44 -14.40
CA ALA A 225 -3.09 10.51 -14.90
C ALA A 225 -3.61 9.77 -16.15
N LEU A 226 -4.86 9.30 -16.15
CA LEU A 226 -5.48 8.63 -17.29
C LEU A 226 -5.69 9.55 -18.50
N GLU A 227 -6.00 10.82 -18.28
CA GLU A 227 -6.07 11.83 -19.33
C GLU A 227 -4.72 12.05 -20.02
N ARG A 228 -3.62 11.95 -19.27
CA ARG A 228 -2.23 12.10 -19.73
C ARG A 228 -1.53 10.76 -19.93
N SER A 229 -2.30 9.69 -20.14
CA SER A 229 -1.75 8.36 -20.28
C SER A 229 -1.14 8.18 -21.69
N PRO A 230 0.10 7.68 -21.81
CA PRO A 230 0.66 7.30 -23.11
C PRO A 230 -0.18 6.22 -23.80
N PHE A 231 -0.85 5.35 -23.05
CA PHE A 231 -1.72 4.31 -23.61
C PHE A 231 -2.98 4.91 -24.25
N ARG A 232 -3.57 5.94 -23.64
CA ARG A 232 -4.68 6.68 -24.25
C ARG A 232 -4.24 7.36 -25.54
N ALA A 233 -3.08 8.01 -25.53
CA ALA A 233 -2.54 8.65 -26.71
C ALA A 233 -2.19 7.63 -27.82
N THR A 234 -1.69 6.45 -27.45
CA THR A 234 -1.42 5.35 -28.38
C THR A 234 -2.69 4.89 -29.10
N ILE A 235 -3.79 4.75 -28.37
CA ILE A 235 -5.10 4.41 -28.94
C ILE A 235 -5.53 5.49 -29.95
N ALA A 236 -5.51 6.77 -29.53
CA ALA A 236 -5.90 7.88 -30.39
C ALA A 236 -5.04 7.96 -31.67
N TYR A 237 -3.72 7.73 -31.54
CA TYR A 237 -2.79 7.71 -32.67
C TYR A 237 -3.13 6.62 -33.68
N VAL A 238 -3.34 5.38 -33.22
CA VAL A 238 -3.65 4.25 -34.10
C VAL A 238 -5.05 4.36 -34.72
N MET A 239 -6.00 4.97 -34.03
CA MET A 239 -7.33 5.26 -34.57
C MET A 239 -7.33 6.43 -35.57
N GLY A 240 -6.20 7.10 -35.78
CA GLY A 240 -6.10 8.28 -36.65
C GLY A 240 -6.80 9.52 -36.08
N GLU A 241 -7.05 9.56 -34.77
CA GLU A 241 -7.67 10.71 -34.09
C GLU A 241 -6.66 11.85 -33.86
N THR A 242 -5.36 11.54 -33.82
CA THR A 242 -4.29 12.53 -33.67
C THR A 242 -2.95 12.05 -34.22
N ASP A 243 -2.20 12.93 -34.86
CA ASP A 243 -0.80 12.69 -35.26
C ASP A 243 0.20 13.31 -34.27
N ASN A 244 -0.28 13.99 -33.23
CA ASN A 244 0.55 14.74 -32.30
C ASN A 244 1.09 13.85 -31.16
N TRP A 245 2.29 13.29 -31.37
CA TRP A 245 2.95 12.44 -30.39
C TRP A 245 3.84 13.23 -29.42
N GLN A 246 3.52 13.19 -28.13
CA GLN A 246 4.18 13.99 -27.08
C GLN A 246 4.94 13.16 -26.04
N TYR A 247 5.05 11.84 -26.24
CA TYR A 247 5.69 10.93 -25.29
C TYR A 247 7.11 10.55 -25.74
N PRO A 248 8.02 10.28 -24.79
CA PRO A 248 9.43 10.04 -25.10
C PRO A 248 9.69 8.75 -25.88
N HIS A 249 8.84 7.73 -25.70
CA HIS A 249 8.91 6.46 -26.45
C HIS A 249 7.96 6.50 -27.64
N PRO A 250 8.28 5.86 -28.78
CA PRO A 250 7.37 5.78 -29.92
C PRO A 250 6.09 5.01 -29.59
N PRO A 251 4.97 5.23 -30.34
CA PRO A 251 3.69 4.54 -30.09
C PRO A 251 3.79 3.01 -30.09
N VAL A 252 4.70 2.47 -30.92
CA VAL A 252 4.93 1.02 -31.04
C VAL A 252 5.39 0.38 -29.72
N ASP A 253 6.19 1.08 -28.92
CA ASP A 253 6.66 0.58 -27.63
C ASP A 253 5.49 0.40 -26.65
N TYR A 254 4.50 1.29 -26.69
CA TYR A 254 3.32 1.22 -25.84
C TYR A 254 2.29 0.20 -26.33
N LEU A 255 2.20 -0.03 -27.65
CA LEU A 255 1.35 -1.08 -28.23
C LEU A 255 1.75 -2.48 -27.76
N PHE A 256 3.05 -2.72 -27.61
CA PHE A 256 3.60 -3.99 -27.17
C PHE A 256 4.00 -4.00 -25.69
N ALA A 257 3.70 -2.93 -24.95
CA ALA A 257 3.96 -2.89 -23.51
C ALA A 257 3.13 -3.97 -22.80
N ASP A 258 3.77 -4.64 -21.83
CA ASP A 258 3.11 -5.72 -21.11
C ASP A 258 1.85 -5.23 -20.41
N GLY A 259 0.81 -6.03 -20.60
CA GLY A 259 -0.51 -5.80 -20.03
C GLY A 259 -1.30 -4.63 -20.62
N PHE A 260 -0.85 -3.97 -21.70
CA PHE A 260 -1.69 -3.05 -22.47
C PHE A 260 -2.97 -3.77 -22.95
N SER A 261 -4.12 -3.12 -22.76
CA SER A 261 -5.44 -3.63 -23.15
C SER A 261 -6.02 -2.77 -24.27
N TRP A 262 -6.06 -3.33 -25.48
CA TRP A 262 -6.69 -2.68 -26.62
C TRP A 262 -8.19 -2.42 -26.34
N PRO A 263 -8.75 -1.25 -26.72
CA PRO A 263 -10.18 -1.01 -26.61
C PRO A 263 -10.98 -2.11 -27.33
N GLY A 264 -11.93 -2.72 -26.61
CA GLY A 264 -12.85 -3.71 -27.18
C GLY A 264 -12.44 -5.19 -27.02
N VAL A 265 -11.24 -5.50 -26.52
CA VAL A 265 -10.88 -6.89 -26.18
C VAL A 265 -10.39 -6.97 -24.73
N PRO A 266 -11.27 -7.26 -23.76
CA PRO A 266 -10.82 -7.51 -22.40
C PRO A 266 -9.94 -8.77 -22.40
N LYS A 267 -8.65 -8.62 -22.04
CA LYS A 267 -7.79 -9.77 -21.71
C LYS A 267 -8.39 -10.44 -20.47
N ARG A 268 -9.20 -11.48 -20.66
CA ARG A 268 -9.66 -12.39 -19.60
C ARG A 268 -8.57 -13.44 -19.39
N GLY A 269 -7.66 -13.16 -18.47
CA GLY A 269 -6.65 -14.12 -18.03
C GLY A 269 -7.05 -14.72 -16.68
N MET A 270 -6.81 -16.03 -16.52
CA MET A 270 -6.95 -16.80 -15.28
C MET A 270 -6.13 -16.23 -14.08
N TYR A 271 -5.33 -15.21 -14.34
CA TYR A 271 -4.38 -14.55 -13.44
C TYR A 271 -5.00 -13.49 -12.52
N GLU A 272 -6.29 -13.16 -12.67
CA GLU A 272 -7.00 -12.24 -11.75
C GLU A 272 -7.15 -12.82 -10.34
N LEU A 273 -7.07 -14.15 -10.18
CA LEU A 273 -7.21 -14.84 -8.89
C LEU A 273 -5.87 -15.30 -8.30
N PHE A 274 -4.79 -15.39 -9.06
CA PHE A 274 -3.55 -16.02 -8.60
C PHE A 274 -2.86 -15.29 -7.44
N PRO A 275 -2.66 -13.95 -7.48
CA PRO A 275 -2.17 -13.22 -6.31
C PRO A 275 -3.13 -13.37 -5.13
N LEU A 276 -4.43 -13.44 -5.40
CA LEU A 276 -5.49 -13.60 -4.42
C LEU A 276 -5.35 -14.92 -3.65
N THR A 277 -5.22 -16.03 -4.39
CA THR A 277 -5.08 -17.38 -3.83
C THR A 277 -3.72 -17.53 -3.15
N LEU A 278 -2.63 -17.05 -3.76
CA LEU A 278 -1.29 -17.14 -3.19
C LEU A 278 -1.19 -16.34 -1.89
N SER A 279 -1.74 -15.12 -1.84
CA SER A 279 -1.75 -14.29 -0.64
C SER A 279 -2.58 -14.91 0.48
N LEU A 280 -3.81 -15.35 0.22
CA LEU A 280 -4.68 -15.91 1.27
C LEU A 280 -4.26 -17.29 1.76
N VAL A 281 -3.85 -18.17 0.85
CA VAL A 281 -3.67 -19.59 1.16
C VAL A 281 -2.26 -19.90 1.62
N ILE A 282 -1.26 -19.14 1.16
CA ILE A 282 0.15 -19.51 1.32
C ILE A 282 0.93 -18.40 2.04
N LEU A 283 0.98 -17.19 1.47
CA LEU A 283 1.86 -16.14 1.98
C LEU A 283 1.40 -15.59 3.32
N TYR A 284 0.10 -15.45 3.53
CA TYR A 284 -0.44 -14.94 4.78
C TYR A 284 -0.20 -15.88 5.98
N PRO A 285 -0.54 -17.19 5.91
CA PRO A 285 -0.19 -18.13 6.97
C PRO A 285 1.32 -18.21 7.24
N LEU A 286 2.15 -18.22 6.19
CA LEU A 286 3.60 -18.25 6.32
C LEU A 286 4.15 -17.00 7.00
N LEU A 287 3.65 -15.80 6.67
CA LEU A 287 4.06 -14.57 7.32
C LEU A 287 3.69 -14.59 8.80
N VAL A 288 2.45 -14.97 9.14
CA VAL A 288 2.00 -15.06 10.54
C VAL A 288 2.89 -16.00 11.34
N VAL A 289 3.22 -17.17 10.78
CA VAL A 289 4.14 -18.13 11.42
C VAL A 289 5.55 -17.55 11.56
N ALA A 290 6.11 -16.98 10.49
CA ALA A 290 7.46 -16.43 10.50
C ALA A 290 7.62 -15.31 11.54
N VAL A 291 6.65 -14.41 11.63
CA VAL A 291 6.68 -13.31 12.60
C VAL A 291 6.43 -13.80 14.02
N TYR A 292 5.50 -14.73 14.24
CA TYR A 292 5.33 -15.36 15.56
C TYR A 292 6.64 -15.98 16.06
N LEU A 293 7.35 -16.70 15.18
CA LEU A 293 8.64 -17.30 15.51
C LEU A 293 9.71 -16.24 15.80
N LEU A 294 9.75 -15.16 15.02
CA LEU A 294 10.64 -14.01 15.24
C LEU A 294 10.37 -13.33 16.59
N GLU A 295 9.11 -13.05 16.91
CA GLU A 295 8.71 -12.46 18.19
C GLU A 295 9.12 -13.39 19.35
N ARG A 296 8.81 -14.68 19.26
CA ARG A 296 9.21 -15.71 20.24
C ARG A 296 10.72 -15.78 20.43
N ALA A 297 11.47 -15.79 19.32
CA ALA A 297 12.93 -15.83 19.36
C ALA A 297 13.49 -14.56 20.03
N THR A 298 12.90 -13.40 19.74
CA THR A 298 13.29 -12.13 20.33
C THR A 298 13.04 -12.13 21.85
N VAL A 299 11.84 -12.56 22.30
CA VAL A 299 11.51 -12.69 23.74
C VAL A 299 12.42 -13.71 24.44
N TRP A 300 12.76 -14.81 23.77
CA TRP A 300 13.65 -15.84 24.32
C TRP A 300 15.09 -15.34 24.46
N LEU A 301 15.61 -14.62 23.46
CA LEU A 301 16.95 -14.01 23.51
C LEU A 301 17.09 -12.96 24.62
N ILE A 302 15.99 -12.30 24.99
CA ILE A 302 15.95 -11.28 26.04
C ILE A 302 15.81 -11.88 27.45
N SER A 303 15.31 -13.12 27.56
CA SER A 303 15.14 -13.80 28.85
C SER A 303 16.33 -14.69 29.25
N LEU A 304 17.39 -14.69 28.45
CA LEU A 304 18.72 -15.23 28.75
C LEU A 304 19.64 -14.13 29.30
#